data_AF-A0AAD9Q7M2-F1
#
_entry.id   AF-A0AAD9Q7M2-F1
#
_cell.length_a   1.000
_cell.length_b   1.000
_cell.length_c   1.000
_cell.angle_alpha   90.00
_cell.angle_beta   90.00
_cell.angle_gamma   90.00
#
_symmetry.space_group_name_H-M   'P 1'
#
loop_
_entity.id
_entity.type
_entity.pdbx_description
1 polymer ?
#
loop_
_entity_poly.entity_id
_entity_poly.type
_entity_poly.pdbx_seq_one_letter_code
_entity_poly.pdbx_strand_id
1 'polypeptide(L)'
;MERQKQEKELDKIEKYQLVREEIRKLWRLKKETVMPVVKGALGAVSDMFDQQIGKLGTTIRLEVLKKTALLETDRLRRNVLSI
;
A
#
# COMPACT_ATOMS: atom_id res chain seq x y z
N MET A 1 -20.99 -5.87 -0.17
CA MET A 1 -19.59 -6.16 0.19
C MET A 1 -18.62 -5.19 -0.47
N GLU A 2 -18.74 -4.93 -1.79
CA GLU A 2 -17.81 -4.03 -2.51
C GLU A 2 -17.77 -2.58 -1.97
N ARG A 3 -18.93 -1.98 -1.66
CA ARG A 3 -19.01 -0.63 -1.09
C ARG A 3 -18.26 -0.48 0.24
N GLN A 4 -18.39 -1.45 1.14
CA GLN A 4 -17.68 -1.43 2.44
C GLN A 4 -16.17 -1.60 2.28
N LYS A 5 -15.73 -2.29 1.21
CA LYS A 5 -14.31 -2.45 0.89
C LYS A 5 -13.73 -1.13 0.39
N GLN A 6 -14.45 -0.44 -0.48
CA GLN A 6 -14.08 0.88 -1.01
C GLN A 6 -14.02 1.95 0.08
N GLU A 7 -14.98 2.00 0.99
CA GLU A 7 -14.94 2.94 2.12
C GLU A 7 -13.71 2.72 3.02
N LYS A 8 -13.39 1.45 3.32
CA LYS A 8 -12.18 1.11 4.08
C LYS A 8 -10.88 1.42 3.35
N GLU A 9 -10.88 1.39 2.02
CA GLU A 9 -9.74 1.80 1.21
C GLU A 9 -9.53 3.30 1.23
N LEU A 10 -10.60 4.08 1.10
CA LEU A 10 -10.55 5.54 1.18
C LEU A 10 -10.09 6.00 2.56
N ASP A 11 -10.65 5.41 3.62
CA ASP A 11 -10.25 5.66 5.01
C ASP A 11 -8.77 5.33 5.25
N LYS A 12 -8.24 4.24 4.65
CA LYS A 12 -6.80 3.98 4.66
C LYS A 12 -6.01 5.02 3.86
N ILE A 13 -6.44 5.43 2.67
CA ILE A 13 -5.72 6.46 1.90
C ILE A 13 -5.60 7.74 2.72
N GLU A 14 -6.67 8.15 3.39
CA GLU A 14 -6.71 9.35 4.22
C GLU A 14 -5.77 9.24 5.43
N LYS A 15 -5.86 8.14 6.20
CA LYS A 15 -5.02 7.90 7.38
C LYS A 15 -3.52 7.86 7.09
N TYR A 16 -3.13 7.40 5.90
CA TYR A 16 -1.74 7.25 5.53
C TYR A 16 -1.15 8.47 4.81
N GLN A 17 -1.88 9.59 4.63
CA GLN A 17 -1.33 10.80 4.00
C GLN A 17 -0.16 11.40 4.77
N LEU A 18 -0.23 11.44 6.11
CA LEU A 18 0.86 11.99 6.93
C LEU A 18 2.13 11.13 6.79
N VAL A 19 1.99 9.81 6.90
CA VAL A 19 3.09 8.86 6.70
C VAL A 19 3.67 8.96 5.29
N ARG A 20 2.81 9.12 4.28
CA ARG A 20 3.23 9.34 2.89
C ARG A 20 4.12 10.57 2.77
N GLU A 21 3.70 11.69 3.34
CA GLU A 21 4.47 12.94 3.30
C GLU A 21 5.80 12.84 4.06
N GLU A 22 5.82 12.16 5.21
CA GLU A 22 7.05 11.89 5.95
C GLU A 22 8.01 11.03 5.15
N ILE A 23 7.55 9.93 4.54
CA ILE A 23 8.38 9.07 3.68
C ILE A 23 8.90 9.85 2.47
N ARG A 24 8.05 10.66 1.83
CA ARG A 24 8.45 11.50 0.69
C ARG A 24 9.59 12.43 1.07
N LYS A 25 9.50 13.09 2.23
CA LYS A 25 10.54 13.99 2.75
C LYS A 25 11.80 13.23 3.14
N LEU A 26 11.66 12.13 3.91
CA LEU A 26 12.78 11.32 4.40
C LEU A 26 13.62 10.78 3.24
N TRP A 27 12.97 10.32 2.16
CA TRP A 27 13.65 9.67 1.03
C TRP A 27 13.80 10.58 -0.20
N ARG A 28 13.42 11.87 -0.09
CA ARG A 28 13.52 12.88 -1.16
C ARG A 28 12.91 12.41 -2.49
N LEU A 29 11.76 11.75 -2.42
CA LEU A 29 11.08 11.20 -3.59
C LEU A 29 10.47 12.33 -4.45
N LYS A 30 10.66 12.25 -5.77
CA LYS A 30 10.04 13.19 -6.73
C LYS A 30 8.55 12.90 -6.95
N LYS A 31 8.15 11.64 -6.82
CA LYS A 31 6.77 11.17 -6.96
C LYS A 31 6.60 9.87 -6.18
N GLU A 32 5.49 9.79 -5.47
CA GLU A 32 5.08 8.63 -4.70
C GLU A 32 3.59 8.35 -4.90
N THR A 33 3.17 7.13 -4.64
CA THR A 33 1.77 6.73 -4.73
C THR A 33 1.48 5.78 -3.59
N VAL A 34 0.42 6.08 -2.83
CA VAL A 34 -0.08 5.21 -1.78
C VAL A 34 -1.08 4.26 -2.40
N MET A 35 -0.80 2.96 -2.33
CA MET A 35 -1.75 1.92 -2.72
C MET A 35 -2.33 1.29 -1.45
N PRO A 36 -3.63 1.52 -1.14
CA PRO A 36 -4.25 0.87 0.00
C PRO A 36 -4.37 -0.63 -0.25
N VAL A 37 -3.83 -1.43 0.66
CA VAL A 37 -4.05 -2.89 0.65
C VAL A 37 -5.13 -3.21 1.67
N VAL A 38 -6.33 -3.55 1.20
CA VAL A 38 -7.42 -4.04 2.05
C VAL A 38 -7.55 -5.55 1.85
N LYS A 39 -7.34 -6.30 2.93
CA LYS A 39 -7.54 -7.75 2.98
C LYS A 39 -8.96 -8.03 3.47
N GLY A 40 -9.71 -8.82 2.69
CA GLY A 40 -10.96 -9.42 3.14
C GLY A 40 -10.70 -10.53 4.16
N ALA A 41 -11.78 -11.03 4.79
CA ALA A 41 -11.71 -12.07 5.82
C ALA A 41 -10.99 -13.35 5.34
N LEU A 42 -11.10 -13.67 4.05
CA LEU A 42 -10.46 -14.84 3.43
C LEU A 42 -9.06 -14.53 2.84
N GLY A 43 -8.46 -13.40 3.20
CA GLY A 43 -7.15 -12.99 2.67
C GLY A 43 -7.18 -12.43 1.23
N ALA A 44 -8.35 -12.37 0.60
CA ALA A 44 -8.52 -11.75 -0.72
C ALA A 44 -8.18 -10.26 -0.67
N VAL A 45 -7.36 -9.80 -1.62
CA VAL A 45 -7.04 -8.38 -1.81
C VAL A 45 -8.15 -7.72 -2.63
N SER A 46 -8.19 -6.39 -2.73
CA SER A 46 -9.17 -5.69 -3.56
C SER A 46 -8.82 -5.59 -5.03
N ASP A 47 -9.87 -5.50 -5.85
CA ASP A 47 -9.76 -5.32 -7.29
C ASP A 47 -9.16 -3.95 -7.64
N MET A 48 -9.35 -2.96 -6.78
CA MET A 48 -8.67 -1.65 -6.84
C MET A 48 -7.15 -1.78 -6.78
N PHE A 49 -6.63 -2.72 -5.98
CA PHE A 49 -5.19 -2.99 -5.93
C PHE A 49 -4.68 -3.50 -7.28
N ASP A 50 -5.40 -4.44 -7.90
CA ASP A 50 -5.00 -5.00 -9.20
C ASP A 50 -5.06 -3.93 -10.31
N GLN A 51 -6.08 -3.05 -10.29
CA GLN A 51 -6.17 -1.89 -11.20
C GLN A 51 -5.02 -0.89 -10.99
N GLN A 52 -4.62 -0.63 -9.74
CA GLN A 52 -3.52 0.29 -9.42
C GLN A 52 -2.16 -0.28 -9.79
N ILE A 53 -1.95 -1.59 -9.61
CA ILE A 53 -0.74 -2.30 -10.08
C ILE A 53 -0.62 -2.19 -11.59
N GLY A 54 -1.72 -2.38 -12.33
CA GLY A 54 -1.72 -2.24 -13.79
C GLY A 54 -1.23 -0.87 -14.27
N LYS A 55 -1.49 0.20 -13.50
CA LYS A 55 -1.02 1.57 -13.80
C LYS A 55 0.49 1.76 -13.63
N LEU A 56 1.19 0.88 -12.91
CA LEU A 56 2.65 0.95 -12.77
C LEU A 56 3.36 0.51 -14.05
N GLY A 57 2.65 -0.13 -15.01
CA GLY A 57 3.23 -0.57 -16.28
C GLY A 57 4.41 -1.52 -16.11
N THR A 58 4.50 -2.20 -14.97
CA THR A 58 5.64 -3.04 -14.61
C THR A 58 5.37 -4.50 -14.93
N THR A 59 6.37 -5.21 -15.43
CA THR A 59 6.31 -6.66 -15.69
C THR A 59 6.55 -7.49 -14.41
N ILE A 60 6.73 -6.84 -13.25
CA ILE A 60 6.98 -7.53 -11.99
C ILE A 60 5.76 -8.35 -11.58
N ARG A 61 5.98 -9.64 -11.33
CA ARG A 61 4.94 -10.55 -10.83
C ARG A 61 4.35 -10.01 -9.53
N LEU A 62 3.03 -9.88 -9.48
CA LEU A 62 2.27 -9.36 -8.34
C LEU A 62 2.65 -10.01 -7.01
N GLU A 63 2.88 -11.33 -7.01
CA GLU A 63 3.29 -12.09 -5.83
C GLU A 63 4.62 -11.61 -5.24
N VAL A 64 5.60 -11.29 -6.10
CA VAL A 64 6.90 -10.77 -5.70
C VAL A 64 6.71 -9.41 -5.07
N LEU A 65 5.94 -8.54 -5.71
CA LEU A 65 5.65 -7.19 -5.21
C LEU A 65 4.93 -7.23 -3.85
N LYS A 66 3.96 -8.13 -3.67
CA LYS A 66 3.28 -8.33 -2.38
C LYS A 66 4.24 -8.78 -1.28
N LYS A 67 5.14 -9.74 -1.56
CA LYS A 67 6.14 -10.20 -0.58
C LYS A 67 7.12 -9.09 -0.22
N THR A 68 7.63 -8.38 -1.22
CA THR A 68 8.54 -7.25 -1.00
C THR A 68 7.86 -6.15 -0.18
N ALA A 69 6.65 -5.75 -0.54
CA ALA A 69 5.90 -4.74 0.21
C ALA A 69 5.69 -5.16 1.68
N LEU A 70 5.38 -6.43 1.94
CA LEU A 70 5.22 -6.96 3.29
C LEU A 70 6.54 -6.89 4.09
N LEU A 71 7.64 -7.34 3.50
CA LEU A 71 8.98 -7.30 4.13
C LEU A 71 9.44 -5.88 4.41
N GLU A 72 9.29 -4.97 3.45
CA GLU A 72 9.68 -3.57 3.61
C GLU A 72 8.80 -2.85 4.63
N THR A 73 7.49 -3.15 4.68
CA THR A 73 6.60 -2.61 5.71
C THR A 73 7.04 -3.07 7.10
N ASP A 74 7.37 -4.35 7.23
CA ASP A 74 7.79 -4.95 8.50
C ASP A 74 9.18 -4.42 8.94
N ARG A 75 10.07 -4.16 7.98
CA ARG A 75 11.35 -3.48 8.21
C ARG A 75 11.17 -2.03 8.65
N LEU A 76 10.30 -1.27 7.98
CA LEU A 76 9.99 0.11 8.32
C LEU A 76 9.34 0.18 9.71
N ARG A 77 8.41 -0.73 9.99
CA ARG A 77 7.80 -0.89 11.30
C ARG A 77 8.85 -1.14 12.40
N ARG A 78 9.74 -2.12 12.24
CA ARG A 78 10.78 -2.44 13.23
C ARG A 78 11.83 -1.34 13.42
N ASN A 79 12.30 -0.74 12.34
CA ASN A 79 13.50 0.10 12.37
C ASN A 79 13.21 1.60 12.38
N VAL A 80 12.02 2.01 11.94
CA VAL A 80 11.63 3.43 11.84
C VAL A 80 10.54 3.75 12.85
N LEU A 81 9.45 2.98 12.86
CA LEU A 81 8.28 3.31 13.68
C LEU A 81 8.35 2.72 15.11
N SER A 82 9.20 1.71 15.35
CA SER A 82 9.39 1.07 16.65
C SER A 82 8.09 0.60 17.34
N ILE A 83 7.13 0.11 16.54
CA ILE A 83 5.82 -0.46 16.93
C ILE A 83 5.70 -1.89 16.39
#